data_AF-A0A2N8MIY5-F1
#
_entry.id   AF-A0A2N8MIY5-F1
#
_cell.length_a   1.000
_cell.length_b   1.000
_cell.length_c   1.000
_cell.angle_alpha   90.00
_cell.angle_beta   90.00
_cell.angle_gamma   90.00
#
_symmetry.space_group_name_H-M   'P 1'
#
loop_
_entity.id
_entity.type
_entity.pdbx_description
1 polymer ?
#
loop_
_entity_poly.entity_id
_entity_poly.type
_entity_poly.pdbx_seq_one_letter_code
_entity_poly.pdbx_strand_id
1 'polypeptide(L)'
;MSEVSTAKPRFDLSGFAVAPELAADAHVKISALQDVVGQMVREAKVLGRTVPLGGGYADEVGRFMAQYGIGADGSAVEALTAFGKELEALKNRIEKALARYTRQDEQAAADVDCVGG
;
A
#
# COMPACT_ATOMS: atom_id res chain seq x y z
N MET A 1 -14.17 20.20 57.22
CA MET A 1 -13.51 20.86 56.08
C MET A 1 -12.83 19.75 55.29
N SER A 2 -13.37 19.47 54.10
CA SER A 2 -12.95 18.35 53.26
C SER A 2 -11.67 18.70 52.51
N GLU A 3 -10.62 17.91 52.67
CA GLU A 3 -9.46 17.97 51.78
C GLU A 3 -9.73 17.06 50.58
N VAL A 4 -9.96 17.70 49.43
CA VAL A 4 -10.12 17.06 48.13
C VAL A 4 -8.77 16.48 47.74
N SER A 5 -8.65 15.16 47.80
CA SER A 5 -7.52 14.42 47.24
C SER A 5 -7.45 14.68 45.74
N THR A 6 -6.46 15.47 45.31
CA THR A 6 -6.14 15.72 43.92
C THR A 6 -5.50 14.49 43.29
N ALA A 7 -6.32 13.48 42.99
CA ALA A 7 -5.90 12.36 42.17
C ALA A 7 -5.56 12.87 40.76
N LYS A 8 -4.27 12.86 40.41
CA LYS A 8 -3.74 13.21 39.08
C LYS A 8 -4.38 12.27 38.05
N PRO A 9 -5.09 12.77 37.01
CA PRO A 9 -5.66 11.89 36.00
C PRO A 9 -4.52 11.16 35.27
N ARG A 10 -4.52 9.83 35.34
CA ARG A 10 -3.68 8.98 34.50
C ARG A 10 -4.35 8.95 33.13
N PHE A 11 -3.92 9.82 32.23
CA PHE A 11 -4.35 9.75 30.84
C PHE A 11 -3.79 8.47 30.23
N ASP A 12 -4.68 7.58 29.80
CA ASP A 12 -4.32 6.40 29.03
C ASP A 12 -4.07 6.82 27.57
N LEU A 13 -2.80 7.09 27.25
CA LEU A 13 -2.37 7.50 25.91
C LEU A 13 -2.37 6.34 24.90
N SER A 14 -2.64 5.09 25.34
CA SER A 14 -2.71 3.93 24.44
C SER A 14 -3.86 4.03 23.42
N GLY A 15 -4.87 4.86 23.69
CA GLY A 15 -6.01 5.08 22.79
C GLY A 15 -5.73 5.98 21.57
N PHE A 16 -4.57 6.65 21.50
CA PHE A 16 -4.20 7.53 20.39
C PHE A 16 -3.01 7.02 19.57
N ALA A 17 -2.45 5.87 19.91
CA ALA A 17 -1.36 5.24 19.18
C ALA A 17 -1.86 4.40 18.02
N VAL A 18 -1.43 4.76 16.81
CA VAL A 18 -1.53 3.84 15.67
C VAL A 18 -0.69 2.63 16.00
N ALA A 19 -1.32 1.48 16.23
CA ALA A 19 -0.68 0.19 16.47
C ALA A 19 0.42 -0.07 15.40
N PRO A 20 1.71 0.02 15.74
CA PRO A 20 2.79 -0.12 14.77
C PRO A 20 2.81 -1.51 14.14
N GLU A 21 2.38 -2.54 14.88
CA GLU A 21 2.14 -3.89 14.38
C GLU A 21 1.08 -3.95 13.27
N LEU A 22 -0.02 -3.19 13.39
CA LEU A 22 -1.07 -3.15 12.36
C LEU A 22 -0.55 -2.55 11.06
N ALA A 23 0.33 -1.56 11.18
CA ALA A 23 1.02 -0.97 10.04
C ALA A 23 2.00 -1.94 9.35
N ALA A 24 2.78 -2.68 10.14
CA ALA A 24 3.67 -3.71 9.61
C ALA A 24 2.88 -4.79 8.88
N ASP A 25 1.77 -5.26 9.45
CA ASP A 25 0.88 -6.24 8.82
C ASP A 25 0.26 -5.71 7.53
N ALA A 26 -0.18 -4.45 7.51
CA ALA A 26 -0.70 -3.81 6.31
C ALA A 26 0.37 -3.73 5.22
N HIS A 27 1.61 -3.38 5.57
CA HIS A 27 2.72 -3.33 4.64
C HIS A 27 2.99 -4.72 4.03
N VAL A 28 3.05 -5.78 4.84
CA VAL A 28 3.22 -7.16 4.35
C VAL A 28 2.11 -7.53 3.36
N LYS A 29 0.85 -7.22 3.66
CA LYS A 29 -0.28 -7.52 2.78
C LYS A 29 -0.24 -6.71 1.47
N ILE A 30 0.16 -5.43 1.52
CA ILE A 30 0.30 -4.60 0.32
C ILE A 30 1.44 -5.12 -0.56
N SER A 31 2.56 -5.53 0.03
CA SER A 31 3.67 -6.14 -0.72
C SER A 31 3.25 -7.46 -1.38
N ALA A 32 2.54 -8.33 -0.67
CA ALA A 32 1.99 -9.56 -1.26
C ALA A 32 1.05 -9.27 -2.45
N LEU A 33 0.24 -8.21 -2.36
CA LEU A 33 -0.61 -7.78 -3.46
C LEU A 33 0.21 -7.29 -4.67
N GLN A 34 1.29 -6.53 -4.45
CA GLN A 34 2.20 -6.09 -5.51
C GLN A 34 2.86 -7.28 -6.24
N ASP A 35 3.23 -8.34 -5.51
CA ASP A 35 3.82 -9.54 -6.10
C ASP A 35 2.85 -10.25 -7.04
N VAL A 36 1.58 -10.40 -6.62
CA VAL A 36 0.51 -10.98 -7.44
C VAL A 36 0.28 -10.14 -8.70
N VAL A 37 0.17 -8.82 -8.57
CA VAL A 37 0.02 -7.91 -9.72
C VAL A 37 1.21 -8.03 -10.67
N GLY A 38 2.43 -8.08 -10.12
CA GLY A 38 3.66 -8.28 -10.89
C GLY A 38 3.66 -9.60 -11.67
N GLN A 39 3.13 -10.67 -11.10
CA GLN A 39 2.94 -11.94 -11.79
C GLN A 39 1.93 -11.82 -12.93
N MET A 40 0.78 -11.21 -12.68
CA MET A 40 -0.26 -11.01 -13.71
C MET A 40 0.26 -10.17 -14.89
N VAL A 41 1.07 -9.13 -14.64
CA VAL A 41 1.72 -8.35 -15.71
C VAL A 41 2.64 -9.23 -16.56
N ARG A 42 3.42 -10.12 -15.93
CA ARG A 42 4.31 -11.04 -16.66
C ARG A 42 3.52 -12.02 -17.52
N GLU A 43 2.43 -12.58 -16.99
CA GLU A 43 1.53 -13.49 -17.71
C GLU A 43 0.83 -12.79 -18.88
N ALA A 44 0.31 -11.58 -18.66
CA ALA A 44 -0.31 -10.77 -19.71
C ALA A 44 0.66 -10.44 -20.86
N LYS A 45 1.94 -10.16 -20.54
CA LYS A 45 2.99 -9.97 -21.56
C LYS A 45 3.29 -11.24 -22.36
N VAL A 46 3.18 -12.42 -21.74
CA VAL A 46 3.34 -13.70 -22.44
C VAL A 46 2.16 -13.95 -23.39
N LEU A 47 0.94 -13.62 -22.98
CA LEU A 47 -0.25 -13.70 -23.84
C LEU A 47 -0.19 -12.72 -25.02
N GLY A 48 0.41 -11.55 -24.83
CA GLY A 48 0.63 -10.55 -25.88
C GLY A 48 1.67 -10.94 -26.94
N ARG A 49 2.48 -12.00 -26.72
CA ARG A 49 3.36 -12.54 -27.77
C ARG A 49 2.50 -13.24 -28.81
N THR A 50 2.41 -12.64 -29.99
CA THR A 50 1.68 -13.13 -31.15
C THR A 50 1.98 -14.60 -31.42
N VAL A 51 0.98 -15.46 -31.20
CA VAL A 51 0.97 -16.84 -31.67
C VAL A 51 0.34 -16.81 -33.05
N PRO A 52 0.99 -17.32 -34.12
CA PRO A 52 0.41 -17.34 -35.45
C PRO A 52 -0.68 -18.43 -35.50
N LEU A 53 -1.85 -18.09 -34.97
CA LEU A 53 -3.06 -18.86 -35.15
C LEU A 53 -3.50 -18.61 -36.59
N GLY A 54 -3.42 -19.63 -37.45
CA GLY A 54 -3.63 -19.51 -38.90
C GLY A 54 -4.84 -18.65 -39.30
N GLY A 55 -4.76 -18.05 -40.50
CA GLY A 55 -5.64 -16.96 -40.94
C GLY A 55 -7.15 -17.12 -40.74
N GLY A 56 -7.89 -16.00 -40.81
CA GLY A 56 -9.34 -15.96 -40.58
C GLY A 56 -9.67 -15.56 -39.13
N TYR A 57 -10.67 -16.20 -38.52
CA TYR A 57 -11.12 -15.90 -37.15
C TYR A 57 -10.00 -16.02 -36.10
N ALA A 58 -9.06 -16.95 -36.30
CA ALA A 58 -7.95 -17.13 -35.37
C ALA A 58 -6.92 -15.99 -35.44
N ASP A 59 -6.79 -15.31 -36.58
CA ASP A 59 -5.95 -14.11 -36.76
C ASP A 59 -6.59 -12.86 -36.11
N GLU A 60 -7.93 -12.74 -36.13
CA GLU A 60 -8.64 -11.71 -35.36
C GLU A 60 -8.47 -11.90 -33.84
N VAL A 61 -8.62 -13.14 -33.35
CA VAL A 61 -8.38 -13.46 -31.94
C VAL A 61 -6.92 -13.23 -31.56
N GLY A 62 -5.97 -13.59 -32.43
CA GLY A 62 -4.55 -13.33 -32.24
C GLY A 62 -4.22 -11.83 -32.14
N ARG A 63 -4.82 -10.99 -32.98
CA ARG A 63 -4.69 -9.53 -32.92
C ARG A 63 -5.33 -8.93 -31.67
N PHE A 64 -6.50 -9.43 -31.25
CA PHE A 64 -7.14 -9.00 -30.01
C PHE A 64 -6.29 -9.35 -28.78
N MET A 65 -5.80 -10.59 -28.67
CA MET A 65 -4.90 -11.04 -27.60
C MET A 65 -3.60 -10.22 -27.58
N ALA A 66 -3.05 -9.92 -28.76
CA ALA A 66 -1.89 -9.05 -28.88
C ALA A 66 -2.19 -7.63 -28.37
N GLN A 67 -3.30 -6.99 -28.75
CA GLN A 67 -3.66 -5.67 -28.21
C GLN A 67 -3.94 -5.68 -26.71
N TYR A 68 -4.57 -6.74 -26.21
CA TYR A 68 -4.90 -6.88 -24.80
C TYR A 68 -3.66 -7.13 -23.92
N GLY A 69 -2.67 -7.86 -24.45
CA GLY A 69 -1.43 -8.21 -23.75
C GLY A 69 -0.22 -7.32 -24.04
N ILE A 70 -0.22 -6.55 -25.14
CA ILE A 70 0.80 -5.55 -25.46
C ILE A 70 0.39 -4.24 -24.80
N GLY A 71 1.32 -3.57 -24.12
CA GLY A 71 1.11 -2.35 -23.32
C GLY A 71 0.66 -1.09 -24.08
N ALA A 72 -0.25 -1.20 -25.05
CA ALA A 72 -0.96 -0.09 -25.68
C ALA A 72 -2.12 0.39 -24.79
N ASP A 73 -2.69 1.56 -25.14
CA ASP A 73 -3.79 2.19 -24.41
C ASP A 73 -4.99 1.22 -24.27
N GLY A 74 -5.44 1.02 -23.03
CA GLY A 74 -6.54 0.12 -22.67
C GLY A 74 -6.15 -1.35 -22.50
N SER A 75 -4.87 -1.69 -22.59
CA SER A 75 -4.39 -3.07 -22.38
C SER A 75 -4.41 -3.49 -20.90
N ALA A 76 -4.51 -4.79 -20.66
CA ALA A 76 -4.42 -5.33 -19.29
C ALA A 76 -3.06 -5.04 -18.65
N VAL A 77 -1.99 -5.02 -19.45
CA VAL A 77 -0.64 -4.67 -18.97
C VAL A 77 -0.58 -3.22 -18.49
N GLU A 78 -1.19 -2.29 -19.21
CA GLU A 78 -1.25 -0.89 -18.79
C GLU A 78 -2.02 -0.75 -17.47
N ALA A 79 -3.24 -1.32 -17.40
CA ALA A 79 -4.08 -1.25 -16.22
C ALA A 79 -3.40 -1.85 -14.97
N LEU A 80 -2.78 -3.03 -15.11
CA LEU A 80 -2.05 -3.67 -14.02
C LEU A 80 -0.79 -2.89 -13.63
N THR A 81 -0.11 -2.26 -14.58
CA THR A 81 1.05 -1.40 -14.31
C THR A 81 0.64 -0.13 -13.56
N ALA A 82 -0.47 0.50 -13.95
CA ALA A 82 -1.03 1.66 -13.25
C ALA A 82 -1.43 1.29 -11.82
N PHE A 83 -2.14 0.17 -11.65
CA PHE A 83 -2.53 -0.34 -10.34
C PHE A 83 -1.30 -0.61 -9.44
N GLY A 84 -0.25 -1.23 -9.97
CA GLY A 84 1.00 -1.44 -9.23
C GLY A 84 1.65 -0.14 -8.73
N LYS A 85 1.62 0.93 -9.55
CA LYS A 85 2.10 2.26 -9.15
C LYS A 85 1.25 2.89 -8.04
N GLU A 86 -0.06 2.70 -8.08
CA GLU A 86 -0.96 3.22 -7.04
C GLU A 86 -0.72 2.52 -5.69
N LEU A 87 -0.50 1.20 -5.70
CA LEU A 87 -0.13 0.45 -4.49
C LEU A 87 1.18 0.93 -3.88
N GLU A 88 2.18 1.19 -4.74
CA GLU A 88 3.46 1.73 -4.28
C GLU A 88 3.29 3.13 -3.68
N ALA A 89 2.49 3.99 -4.31
CA ALA A 89 2.18 5.32 -3.78
C ALA A 89 1.44 5.23 -2.43
N LEU A 90 0.52 4.29 -2.27
CA LEU A 90 -0.20 4.05 -1.02
C LEU A 90 0.76 3.61 0.09
N LYS A 91 1.61 2.63 -0.18
CA LYS A 91 2.63 2.14 0.77
C LYS A 91 3.52 3.28 1.26
N ASN A 92 4.07 4.07 0.34
CA ASN A 92 4.89 5.25 0.67
C ASN A 92 4.15 6.29 1.53
N ARG A 93 2.84 6.47 1.32
CA ARG A 93 2.02 7.39 2.14
C ARG A 93 1.82 6.84 3.55
N ILE A 94 1.57 5.54 3.70
CA ILE A 94 1.42 4.88 5.00
C ILE A 94 2.72 5.00 5.81
N GLU A 95 3.86 4.66 5.21
CA GLU A 95 5.17 4.78 5.86
C GLU A 95 5.45 6.21 6.33
N LYS A 96 5.16 7.22 5.49
CA LYS A 96 5.32 8.63 5.85
C LYS A 96 4.40 9.05 6.97
N ALA A 97 3.16 8.57 7.00
CA ALA A 97 2.21 8.88 8.07
C ALA A 97 2.68 8.31 9.41
N LEU A 98 3.15 7.06 9.43
CA LEU A 98 3.67 6.40 10.63
C LEU A 98 4.94 7.07 11.15
N ALA A 99 5.87 7.42 10.27
CA ALA A 99 7.09 8.13 10.64
C ALA A 99 6.82 9.54 11.17
N ARG A 100 5.71 10.18 10.75
CA ARG A 100 5.26 11.46 11.32
C ARG A 100 4.66 11.27 12.71
N TYR A 101 3.78 10.28 12.86
CA TYR A 101 3.16 9.96 14.13
C TYR A 101 4.21 9.60 15.20
N THR A 102 5.13 8.68 14.88
CA THR A 102 6.20 8.24 15.79
C THR A 102 7.04 9.43 16.26
N ARG A 103 7.44 10.33 15.35
CA ARG A 103 8.21 11.53 15.72
C ARG A 103 7.42 12.51 16.58
N GLN A 104 6.11 12.64 16.34
CA GLN A 104 5.26 13.50 17.18
C GLN A 104 5.11 12.92 18.58
N ASP A 105 4.95 11.60 18.69
CA ASP A 105 4.87 10.90 19.96
C ASP A 105 6.18 11.03 20.77
N GLU A 106 7.34 10.81 20.12
CA GLU A 106 8.67 11.00 20.73
C GLU A 106 8.90 12.45 21.18
N GLN A 107 8.49 13.44 20.39
CA GLN A 107 8.60 14.86 20.74
C GLN A 107 7.71 15.23 21.92
N ALA A 108 6.47 14.74 21.94
CA ALA A 108 5.55 14.96 23.05
C ALA A 108 6.09 14.30 24.34
N ALA A 109 6.61 13.08 24.25
CA ALA A 109 7.22 12.41 25.40
C ALA A 109 8.42 13.17 25.96
N ALA A 110 9.29 13.71 25.09
CA ALA A 110 10.46 14.49 25.50
C ALA A 110 10.09 15.83 26.19
N ASP A 111 8.97 16.46 25.79
CA ASP A 111 8.50 17.71 26.40
C ASP A 111 7.90 17.49 27.80
N VAL A 112 7.19 16.38 28.01
CA VAL A 112 6.62 16.04 29.33
C VAL A 112 7.72 15.66 30.34
N ASP A 113 8.80 15.01 29.90
CA ASP A 113 9.91 14.61 30.77
C ASP A 113 10.69 15.82 31.31
N CYS A 114 10.64 16.97 30.62
CA CYS A 114 11.29 18.22 31.06
C CYS A 114 10.46 19.05 32.06
N VAL A 115 9.15 18.78 32.19
CA VAL A 115 8.24 19.54 33.09
C VAL A 115 7.91 18.75 34.37
N GLY A 116 8.32 17.48 34.45
CA GLY A 116 8.12 16.58 35.60
C GLY A 116 9.32 16.50 36.54
N GLY A 117 9.80 17.64 37.06
CA GLY A 117 10.78 17.73 38.14
C GLY A 117 10.22 18.40 39.38
#